data_AF-A0A3Q1FBA2-F1
#
_entry.id   AF-A0A3Q1FBA2-F1
#
_cell.length_a   1.000
_cell.length_b   1.000
_cell.length_c   1.000
_cell.angle_alpha   90.00
_cell.angle_beta   90.00
_cell.angle_gamma   90.00
#
_symmetry.space_group_name_H-M   'P 1'
#
loop_
_entity.id
_entity.type
_entity.pdbx_description
1 polymer ?
#
loop_
_entity_poly.entity_id
_entity_poly.type
_entity_poly.pdbx_seq_one_letter_code
_entity_poly.pdbx_strand_id
1 'polypeptide(L)'
;IYNVTIGSSSSILGPEIPEATKDTFRQHLTSYNFWSLTGLEYVITQLKSVVLSLGMIDRHLSVEQAVLLSRLEEEYQIRRWGNVEWAHDYDMYELRARTAAGALFVHLSSESSTVKRKLLQD
;
A
#
# COMPACT_ATOMS: atom_id res chain seq x y z
N ILE A 1 -0.34 2.33 16.29
CA ILE A 1 0.90 2.09 15.52
C ILE A 1 1.54 3.43 15.14
N TYR A 2 0.82 4.31 14.42
CA TYR A 2 1.28 5.68 14.13
C TYR A 2 0.74 6.77 15.07
N ASN A 3 -0.25 6.46 15.92
CA ASN A 3 -0.91 7.43 16.81
C ASN A 3 -1.39 8.70 16.07
N VAL A 4 -1.91 8.51 14.86
CA VAL A 4 -2.42 9.58 14.00
C VAL A 4 -3.95 9.63 14.05
N THR A 5 -4.50 10.79 13.74
CA THR A 5 -5.95 10.99 13.63
C THR A 5 -6.31 11.21 12.17
N ILE A 6 -7.08 10.29 11.61
CA ILE A 6 -7.64 10.40 10.25
C ILE A 6 -9.16 10.46 10.41
N GLY A 7 -9.74 11.60 10.01
CA GLY A 7 -11.19 11.76 9.99
C GLY A 7 -11.83 11.03 8.81
N SER A 8 -13.14 10.90 8.84
CA SER A 8 -13.96 10.60 7.67
C SER A 8 -14.75 11.85 7.27
N SER A 9 -15.21 11.91 6.02
CA SER A 9 -16.08 12.97 5.54
C SER A 9 -17.25 12.35 4.78
N SER A 10 -18.42 12.96 4.91
CA SER A 10 -19.61 12.70 4.09
C SER A 10 -19.88 13.82 3.08
N SER A 11 -18.97 14.81 3.01
CA SER A 11 -19.00 15.89 2.03
C SER A 11 -18.22 15.51 0.77
N ILE A 12 -18.44 16.24 -0.33
CA ILE A 12 -17.56 16.18 -1.51
C ILE A 12 -16.13 16.63 -1.17
N LEU A 13 -15.97 17.42 -0.12
CA LEU A 13 -14.68 17.80 0.43
C LEU A 13 -14.16 16.73 1.40
N GLY A 14 -12.86 16.48 1.37
CA GLY A 14 -12.20 15.59 2.32
C GLY A 14 -12.20 16.15 3.76
N PRO A 15 -11.97 15.29 4.77
CA PRO A 15 -11.83 15.73 6.15
C PRO A 15 -10.58 16.60 6.32
N GLU A 16 -10.60 17.52 7.28
CA GLU A 16 -9.39 18.23 7.67
C GLU A 16 -8.41 17.24 8.33
N ILE A 17 -7.20 17.15 7.79
CA ILE A 17 -6.15 16.31 8.34
C ILE A 17 -5.24 17.17 9.22
N PRO A 18 -5.14 16.90 10.54
CA PRO A 18 -4.28 17.68 11.44
C PRO A 18 -2.82 17.67 10.96
N GLU A 19 -2.12 18.79 11.09
CA GLU A 19 -0.72 18.89 10.62
C GLU A 19 0.19 17.89 11.34
N ALA A 20 -0.05 17.63 12.63
CA ALA A 20 0.65 16.60 13.39
C ALA A 20 0.54 15.20 12.75
N THR A 21 -0.61 14.86 12.13
CA THR A 21 -0.75 13.59 11.42
C THR A 21 0.10 13.56 10.14
N LYS A 22 0.14 14.67 9.41
CA LYS A 22 0.99 14.78 8.21
C LYS A 22 2.47 14.69 8.57
N ASP A 23 2.88 15.34 9.65
CA ASP A 23 4.26 15.31 10.14
C ASP A 23 4.69 13.91 10.56
N THR A 24 3.84 13.17 11.28
CA THR A 24 4.11 11.77 11.62
C THR A 24 4.31 10.92 10.36
N PHE A 25 3.46 11.08 9.34
CA PHE A 25 3.64 10.35 8.08
C PHE A 25 4.90 10.78 7.33
N ARG A 26 5.21 12.08 7.25
CA ARG A 26 6.46 12.56 6.64
C ARG A 26 7.69 11.98 7.34
N GLN A 27 7.71 12.00 8.66
CA GLN A 27 8.81 11.46 9.46
C GLN A 27 8.96 9.95 9.22
N HIS A 28 7.85 9.20 9.21
CA HIS A 28 7.90 7.78 8.91
C HIS A 28 8.42 7.50 7.49
N LEU A 29 7.93 8.21 6.48
CA LEU A 29 8.38 8.07 5.09
C LEU A 29 9.86 8.41 4.91
N THR A 30 10.39 9.34 5.70
CA THR A 30 11.81 9.73 5.68
C THR A 30 12.75 8.60 6.13
N SER A 31 12.24 7.58 6.82
CA SER A 31 13.03 6.42 7.23
C SER A 31 13.32 5.43 6.08
N TYR A 32 12.59 5.51 4.98
CA TYR A 32 12.79 4.65 3.81
C TYR A 32 13.91 5.17 2.92
N ASN A 33 14.66 4.24 2.32
CA ASN A 33 15.58 4.60 1.24
C ASN A 33 14.80 4.92 -0.06
N PHE A 34 15.50 5.51 -1.04
CA PHE A 34 14.91 5.94 -2.30
C PHE A 34 14.16 4.84 -3.06
N TRP A 35 14.70 3.62 -3.09
CA TRP A 35 14.09 2.49 -3.80
C TRP A 35 12.82 2.02 -3.09
N SER A 36 12.87 1.91 -1.76
CA SER A 36 11.70 1.54 -0.98
C SER A 36 10.60 2.60 -1.05
N LEU A 37 10.97 3.88 -1.09
CA LEU A 37 10.00 4.97 -1.28
C LEU A 37 9.36 4.92 -2.68
N THR A 38 10.13 4.59 -3.72
CA THR A 38 9.61 4.39 -5.08
C THR A 38 8.61 3.24 -5.14
N GLY A 39 8.94 2.11 -4.50
CA GLY A 39 8.00 0.98 -4.39
C GLY A 39 6.75 1.34 -3.61
N LEU A 40 6.89 2.12 -2.55
CA LEU A 40 5.77 2.53 -1.72
C LEU A 40 4.84 3.49 -2.46
N GLU A 41 5.38 4.46 -3.20
CA GLU A 41 4.61 5.34 -4.09
C GLU A 41 3.81 4.52 -5.10
N TYR A 42 4.44 3.53 -5.74
CA TYR A 42 3.77 2.63 -6.67
C TYR A 42 2.56 1.94 -6.02
N VAL A 43 2.74 1.35 -4.84
CA VAL A 43 1.66 0.69 -4.10
C VAL A 43 0.56 1.68 -3.69
N ILE A 44 0.92 2.87 -3.22
CA ILE A 44 -0.03 3.94 -2.86
C ILE A 44 -0.89 4.33 -4.05
N THR A 45 -0.29 4.47 -5.23
CA THR A 45 -1.01 4.81 -6.47
C THR A 45 -2.00 3.72 -6.87
N GLN A 46 -1.63 2.44 -6.72
CA GLN A 46 -2.52 1.32 -6.98
C GLN A 46 -3.72 1.27 -6.00
N LEU A 47 -3.47 1.37 -4.69
CA LEU A 47 -4.51 1.27 -3.66
C LEU A 47 -5.26 2.59 -3.43
N LYS A 48 -4.75 3.71 -3.98
CA LYS A 48 -5.24 5.07 -3.77
C LYS A 48 -5.34 5.46 -2.29
N SER A 49 -4.49 4.87 -1.45
CA SER A 49 -4.56 5.02 0.00
C SER A 49 -3.21 4.75 0.67
N VAL A 50 -2.62 5.79 1.26
CA VAL A 50 -1.42 5.67 2.10
C VAL A 50 -1.65 4.75 3.30
N VAL A 51 -2.84 4.78 3.92
CA VAL A 51 -3.14 3.99 5.13
C VAL A 51 -3.11 2.50 4.84
N LEU A 52 -3.84 2.05 3.80
CA LEU A 52 -3.83 0.66 3.35
C LEU A 52 -2.43 0.21 2.90
N SER A 53 -1.68 1.05 2.17
CA SER A 53 -0.32 0.74 1.76
C SER A 53 0.62 0.51 2.94
N LEU A 54 0.63 1.43 3.92
CA LEU A 54 1.44 1.27 5.13
C LEU A 54 0.99 0.07 5.95
N GLY A 55 -0.33 -0.13 6.14
CA GLY A 55 -0.86 -1.30 6.83
C GLY A 55 -0.46 -2.63 6.17
N MET A 56 -0.35 -2.67 4.85
CA MET A 56 0.13 -3.84 4.11
C MET A 56 1.65 -4.04 4.27
N ILE A 57 2.46 -2.98 4.10
CA ILE A 57 3.92 -3.05 4.24
C ILE A 57 4.32 -3.41 5.68
N ASP A 58 3.59 -2.94 6.67
CA ASP A 58 3.80 -3.27 8.09
C ASP A 58 3.19 -4.63 8.49
N ARG A 59 2.69 -5.41 7.52
CA ARG A 59 2.15 -6.76 7.70
C ARG A 59 0.88 -6.84 8.56
N HIS A 60 0.11 -5.76 8.63
CA HIS A 60 -1.24 -5.77 9.22
C HIS A 60 -2.32 -6.26 8.26
N LEU A 61 -2.06 -6.17 6.96
CA LEU A 61 -2.97 -6.61 5.90
C LEU A 61 -2.21 -7.49 4.90
N SER A 62 -2.88 -8.53 4.39
CA SER A 62 -2.42 -9.21 3.18
C SER A 62 -2.68 -8.34 1.94
N VAL A 63 -2.06 -8.68 0.81
CA VAL A 63 -2.31 -7.99 -0.47
C VAL A 63 -3.78 -8.07 -0.85
N GLU A 64 -4.39 -9.26 -0.70
CA GLU A 64 -5.80 -9.49 -1.03
C GLU A 64 -6.73 -8.65 -0.16
N GLN A 65 -6.42 -8.52 1.14
CA GLN A 65 -7.18 -7.68 2.07
C GLN A 65 -7.05 -6.20 1.71
N ALA A 66 -5.84 -5.71 1.43
CA ALA A 66 -5.61 -4.32 1.06
C ALA A 66 -6.34 -3.96 -0.24
N VAL A 67 -6.28 -4.84 -1.25
CA VAL A 67 -6.99 -4.63 -2.52
C VAL A 67 -8.51 -4.66 -2.34
N LEU A 68 -9.03 -5.61 -1.56
CA LEU A 68 -10.46 -5.65 -1.23
C LEU A 68 -10.91 -4.35 -0.55
N LEU A 69 -10.14 -3.87 0.44
CA LEU A 69 -10.44 -2.62 1.15
C LEU A 69 -10.38 -1.39 0.24
N SER A 70 -9.47 -1.35 -0.73
CA SER A 70 -9.42 -0.25 -1.72
C SER A 70 -10.62 -0.24 -2.69
N ARG A 71 -11.32 -1.37 -2.81
CA ARG A 71 -12.42 -1.59 -3.77
C ARG A 71 -13.78 -1.72 -3.09
N LEU A 72 -13.93 -1.33 -1.82
CA LEU A 72 -15.17 -1.57 -1.06
C LEU A 72 -16.44 -1.06 -1.75
N GLU A 73 -16.38 0.14 -2.33
CA GLU A 73 -17.52 0.72 -3.06
C GLU A 73 -17.83 -0.12 -4.31
N GLU A 74 -16.82 -0.43 -5.13
CA GLU A 74 -16.99 -1.23 -6.34
C GLU A 74 -17.57 -2.62 -6.02
N GLU A 75 -17.06 -3.29 -4.99
CA GLU A 75 -17.56 -4.59 -4.53
C GLU A 75 -19.01 -4.51 -4.04
N TYR A 76 -19.39 -3.42 -3.38
CA TYR A 76 -20.78 -3.18 -3.01
C TYR A 76 -21.67 -3.03 -4.25
N GLN A 77 -21.21 -2.27 -5.25
CA GLN A 77 -21.92 -2.03 -6.50
C GLN A 77 -22.08 -3.31 -7.33
N ILE A 78 -21.04 -4.14 -7.43
CA ILE A 78 -21.06 -5.45 -8.08
C ILE A 78 -22.12 -6.36 -7.45
N ARG A 79 -22.18 -6.41 -6.11
CA ARG A 79 -23.20 -7.21 -5.40
C ARG A 79 -24.62 -6.71 -5.67
N ARG A 80 -24.78 -5.40 -5.87
CA ARG A 80 -26.09 -4.78 -6.08
C ARG A 80 -26.59 -4.88 -7.52
N TRP A 81 -25.68 -4.76 -8.49
CA TRP A 81 -26.02 -4.59 -9.91
C TRP A 81 -25.47 -5.68 -10.82
N GLY A 82 -24.74 -6.64 -10.27
CA GLY A 82 -24.16 -7.76 -11.00
C GLY A 82 -22.70 -7.53 -11.39
N ASN A 83 -22.00 -8.64 -11.61
CA ASN A 83 -20.64 -8.63 -12.09
C ASN A 83 -20.60 -8.46 -13.61
N VAL A 84 -19.73 -7.58 -14.10
CA VAL A 84 -19.33 -7.54 -15.51
C VAL A 84 -18.10 -8.44 -15.64
N GLU A 85 -18.34 -9.67 -16.09
CA GLU A 85 -17.29 -10.65 -16.32
C GLU A 85 -16.18 -10.07 -17.20
N TRP A 86 -14.95 -10.51 -16.95
CA TRP A 86 -13.72 -10.04 -17.59
C TRP A 86 -13.31 -8.61 -17.26
N ALA A 87 -14.22 -7.67 -17.07
CA ALA A 87 -13.86 -6.31 -16.68
C ALA A 87 -13.44 -6.27 -15.20
N HIS A 88 -14.38 -6.54 -14.28
CA HIS A 88 -14.08 -6.44 -12.84
C HIS A 88 -13.10 -7.50 -12.36
N ASP A 89 -13.15 -8.71 -12.96
CA ASP A 89 -12.24 -9.79 -12.59
C ASP A 89 -10.81 -9.46 -13.01
N TYR A 90 -10.61 -8.98 -14.25
CA TYR A 90 -9.29 -8.59 -14.74
C TYR A 90 -8.72 -7.43 -13.91
N ASP A 91 -9.52 -6.38 -13.68
CA ASP A 91 -9.11 -5.22 -12.89
C ASP A 91 -8.70 -5.63 -11.47
N MET A 92 -9.46 -6.53 -10.84
CA MET A 92 -9.10 -7.08 -9.52
C MET A 92 -7.76 -7.82 -9.55
N TYR A 93 -7.59 -8.76 -10.49
CA TYR A 93 -6.37 -9.57 -10.56
C TYR A 93 -5.15 -8.74 -10.95
N GLU A 94 -5.29 -7.79 -11.86
CA GLU A 94 -4.23 -6.85 -12.22
C GLU A 94 -3.85 -5.99 -11.01
N LEU A 95 -4.84 -5.44 -10.30
CA LEU A 95 -4.58 -4.63 -9.11
C LEU A 95 -3.86 -5.44 -8.02
N ARG A 96 -4.26 -6.70 -7.79
CA ARG A 96 -3.55 -7.61 -6.87
C ARG A 96 -2.12 -7.89 -7.32
N ALA A 97 -1.92 -8.21 -8.59
CA ALA A 97 -0.59 -8.52 -9.11
C ALA A 97 0.36 -7.33 -8.98
N ARG A 98 -0.09 -6.12 -9.34
CA ARG A 98 0.68 -4.88 -9.21
C ARG A 98 0.96 -4.55 -7.75
N THR A 99 -0.05 -4.62 -6.89
CA THR A 99 0.11 -4.36 -5.45
C THR A 99 1.12 -5.32 -4.82
N ALA A 100 1.04 -6.62 -5.15
CA ALA A 100 2.00 -7.63 -4.69
C ALA A 100 3.43 -7.35 -5.17
N ALA A 101 3.59 -7.00 -6.45
CA ALA A 101 4.89 -6.68 -7.03
C ALA A 101 5.53 -5.45 -6.34
N GLY A 102 4.74 -4.40 -6.12
CA GLY A 102 5.18 -3.22 -5.38
C GLY A 102 5.56 -3.54 -3.94
N ALA A 103 4.74 -4.32 -3.22
CA ALA A 103 5.03 -4.72 -1.85
C ALA A 103 6.32 -5.53 -1.74
N LEU A 104 6.51 -6.51 -2.64
CA LEU A 104 7.73 -7.31 -2.71
C LEU A 104 8.95 -6.43 -2.99
N PHE A 105 8.84 -5.48 -3.91
CA PHE A 105 9.93 -4.55 -4.22
C PHE A 105 10.30 -3.67 -3.02
N VAL A 106 9.32 -3.15 -2.27
CA VAL A 106 9.56 -2.39 -1.04
C VAL A 106 10.33 -3.23 -0.03
N HIS A 107 9.91 -4.47 0.21
CA HIS A 107 10.59 -5.36 1.16
C HIS A 107 12.02 -5.68 0.74
N LEU A 108 12.23 -6.10 -0.50
CA LEU A 108 13.55 -6.46 -1.02
C LEU A 108 14.52 -5.26 -1.09
N SER A 109 14.00 -4.06 -1.34
CA SER A 109 14.81 -2.83 -1.35
C SER A 109 15.10 -2.27 0.03
N SER A 110 14.28 -2.62 1.03
CA SER A 110 14.48 -2.21 2.43
C SER A 110 15.47 -3.12 3.15
N GLU A 111 15.61 -4.38 2.73
CA GLU A 111 16.55 -5.32 3.33
C GLU A 111 18.00 -5.02 2.90
N SER A 112 18.89 -4.82 3.89
CA SER A 112 20.33 -4.70 3.62
C SER A 112 20.92 -6.07 3.28
N SER A 113 21.35 -6.24 2.04
CA SER A 113 22.00 -7.47 1.58
C SER A 113 23.40 -7.62 2.21
N THR A 114 23.52 -8.49 3.22
CA THR A 114 24.83 -8.87 3.77
C THR A 114 25.44 -9.99 2.94
N VAL A 115 26.29 -9.64 1.97
CA VAL A 115 27.06 -10.63 1.20
C VAL A 115 28.31 -11.03 2.00
N LYS A 116 28.29 -12.21 2.64
CA LYS A 116 29.51 -12.80 3.21
C LYS A 116 30.37 -13.37 2.09
N ARG A 117 31.46 -12.68 1.71
CA ARG A 117 32.52 -13.27 0.88
C ARG A 117 33.26 -14.34 1.69
N LYS A 118 33.24 -15.59 1.23
CA LYS A 118 34.18 -16.61 1.73
C LYS A 118 35.58 -16.21 1.25
N LEU A 119 36.50 -15.98 2.19
CA LEU A 119 37.93 -15.89 1.89
C LEU A 119 38.37 -17.28 1.44
N LEU A 120 38.78 -17.42 0.18
CA LEU A 120 39.56 -18.56 -0.27
C LEU A 120 40.96 -18.37 0.34
N GLN A 121 41.38 -19.29 1.22
CA GLN A 121 42.76 -19.37 1.67
C GLN A 121 43.53 -20.17 0.61
N ASP A 122 44.62 -19.58 0.11
CA ASP A 122 45.59 -20.19 -0.79
C ASP A 122 46.34 -21.36 -0.13
#